data_AF-X1HMP3-F1
#
_entry.id   AF-X1HMP3-F1
#
_cell.length_a   1.000
_cell.length_b   1.000
_cell.length_c   1.000
_cell.angle_alpha   90.00
_cell.angle_beta   90.00
_cell.angle_gamma   90.00
#
_symmetry.space_group_name_H-M   'P 1'
#
loop_
_entity.id
_entity.type
_entity.pdbx_description
1 polymer ?
#
loop_
_entity_poly.entity_id
_entity_poly.type
_entity_poly.pdbx_seq_one_letter_code
_entity_poly.pdbx_strand_id
1 'polypeptide(L)'
;ASALSAIPRLLQAVSLLHERRAGRSDRAADFRRLALWFAEVPTNAEAHRLWRAAFALSPARHLALAITDEKIGANTSWRDAPGISVLPKLREQGVLPTRGAPPKILDRSKERAVLAERVAQESAQTEAARAFLARTGETRLSQLGRLDAQTFRLFLTLLGEALAAQTNPDDAVEKQTGDGTLSIRLIPLEPDSRAQLDTELGQFSGRDHRILIKRMVG
;
A
#
# COMPACT_ATOMS: atom_id res chain seq x y z
N ALA A 1 -13.33 29.08 19.64
CA ALA A 1 -12.83 29.43 18.28
C ALA A 1 -11.51 28.72 17.91
N SER A 2 -10.57 28.48 18.84
CA SER A 2 -9.25 27.88 18.53
C SER A 2 -9.31 26.42 18.03
N ALA A 3 -10.13 25.56 18.64
CA ALA A 3 -10.19 24.12 18.31
C ALA A 3 -10.67 23.81 16.88
N LEU A 4 -11.66 24.55 16.37
CA LEU A 4 -12.17 24.35 15.00
C LEU A 4 -11.17 24.81 13.92
N SER A 5 -10.31 25.79 14.24
CA SER A 5 -9.24 26.26 13.33
C SER A 5 -8.01 25.34 13.32
N ALA A 6 -7.87 24.47 14.33
CA ALA A 6 -6.77 23.52 14.43
C ALA A 6 -6.97 22.30 13.51
N ILE A 7 -8.22 21.93 13.23
CA ILE A 7 -8.57 20.77 12.41
C ILE A 7 -8.05 20.91 10.96
N PRO A 8 -8.28 22.03 10.23
CA PRO A 8 -7.73 22.19 8.88
C PRO A 8 -6.20 22.20 8.84
N ARG A 9 -5.55 22.77 9.87
CA ARG A 9 -4.08 22.82 9.97
C ARG A 9 -3.48 21.44 10.20
N LEU A 10 -4.10 20.63 11.06
CA LEU A 10 -3.70 19.23 11.26
C LEU A 10 -3.93 18.40 9.99
N LEU A 11 -5.06 18.58 9.30
CA LEU A 11 -5.32 17.90 8.03
C LEU A 11 -4.32 18.29 6.93
N GLN A 12 -3.90 19.56 6.86
CA GLN A 12 -2.83 20.00 5.96
C GLN A 12 -1.48 19.40 6.33
N ALA A 13 -1.12 19.37 7.62
CA ALA A 13 0.14 18.78 8.08
C ALA A 13 0.20 17.27 7.80
N VAL A 14 -0.92 16.56 8.03
CA VAL A 14 -1.04 15.13 7.72
C VAL A 14 -1.01 14.90 6.21
N SER A 15 -1.63 15.76 5.40
CA SER A 15 -1.55 15.66 3.92
C SER A 15 -0.12 15.85 3.43
N LEU A 16 0.60 16.85 3.97
CA LEU A 16 2.02 17.09 3.67
C LEU A 16 2.91 15.91 4.09
N LEU A 17 2.63 15.29 5.25
CA LEU A 17 3.34 14.09 5.70
C LEU A 17 3.01 12.86 4.84
N HIS A 18 1.75 12.72 4.40
CA HIS A 18 1.34 11.65 3.49
C HIS A 18 1.96 11.80 2.11
N GLU A 19 2.07 13.02 1.57
CA GLU A 19 2.77 13.30 0.32
C GLU A 19 4.25 12.94 0.41
N ARG A 20 4.90 13.23 1.56
CA ARG A 20 6.29 12.83 1.82
C ARG A 20 6.47 11.31 1.97
N ARG A 21 5.54 10.62 2.63
CA ARG A 21 5.58 9.15 2.83
C ARG A 21 5.20 8.36 1.57
N ALA A 22 4.32 8.89 0.73
CA ALA A 22 3.83 8.21 -0.47
C ALA A 22 4.84 8.15 -1.63
N GLY A 23 6.08 8.62 -1.45
CA GLY A 23 7.15 8.48 -2.44
C GLY A 23 6.85 9.15 -3.78
N ARG A 24 5.96 10.16 -3.81
CA ARG A 24 5.78 11.01 -4.99
C ARG A 24 6.87 12.07 -5.00
N SER A 25 7.41 12.32 -6.18
CA SER A 25 8.52 13.25 -6.39
C SER A 25 8.25 14.60 -5.69
N ASP A 26 9.19 15.03 -4.85
CA ASP A 26 9.12 16.34 -4.22
C ASP A 26 9.37 17.38 -5.32
N ARG A 27 8.29 17.96 -5.86
CA ARG A 27 8.37 18.93 -6.96
C ARG A 27 9.34 20.07 -6.68
N ALA A 28 9.45 20.51 -5.43
CA ALA A 28 10.39 21.56 -5.08
C ALA A 28 11.85 21.07 -5.16
N ALA A 29 12.11 19.82 -4.75
CA ALA A 29 13.41 19.18 -4.97
C ALA A 29 13.70 18.93 -6.45
N ASP A 30 12.70 18.49 -7.23
CA ASP A 30 12.82 18.26 -8.67
C ASP A 30 13.16 19.56 -9.42
N PHE A 31 12.48 20.68 -9.11
CA PHE A 31 12.77 21.98 -9.71
C PHE A 31 14.15 22.52 -9.31
N ARG A 32 14.57 22.32 -8.05
CA ARG A 32 15.94 22.67 -7.63
C ARG A 32 16.97 21.85 -8.39
N ARG A 33 16.74 20.55 -8.58
CA ARG A 33 17.65 19.67 -9.34
C ARG A 33 17.72 20.08 -10.80
N LEU A 34 16.59 20.40 -11.42
CA LEU A 34 16.51 20.89 -12.79
C LEU A 34 17.23 22.23 -12.96
N ALA A 35 17.08 23.16 -12.01
CA ALA A 35 17.80 24.44 -12.04
C ALA A 35 19.33 24.24 -12.00
N LEU A 36 19.82 23.31 -11.18
CA LEU A 36 21.25 22.94 -11.17
C LEU A 36 21.70 22.37 -12.52
N TRP A 37 20.91 21.47 -13.12
CA TRP A 37 21.25 20.94 -14.45
C TRP A 37 21.28 22.03 -15.52
N PHE A 38 20.36 23.00 -15.49
CA PHE A 38 20.43 24.14 -16.41
C PHE A 38 21.66 25.03 -16.19
N ALA A 39 22.15 25.15 -14.94
CA ALA A 39 23.35 25.90 -14.62
C ALA A 39 24.65 25.19 -15.04
N GLU A 40 24.64 23.85 -15.04
CA GLU A 40 25.81 23.01 -15.37
C GLU A 40 25.96 22.72 -16.87
N VAL A 41 24.92 22.98 -17.67
CA VAL A 41 24.96 22.72 -19.11
C VAL A 41 25.89 23.70 -19.83
N PRO A 42 26.87 23.22 -20.62
CA PRO A 42 27.89 24.07 -21.21
C PRO A 42 27.42 24.86 -22.44
N THR A 43 26.30 24.47 -23.09
CA THR A 43 25.82 25.13 -24.30
C THR A 43 24.32 25.39 -24.31
N ASN A 44 23.89 26.47 -24.97
CA ASN A 44 22.46 26.76 -25.17
C ASN A 44 21.71 25.63 -25.91
N ALA A 45 22.38 24.92 -26.83
CA ALA A 45 21.77 23.81 -27.56
C ALA A 45 21.37 22.65 -26.63
N GLU A 46 22.21 22.33 -25.65
CA GLU A 46 21.93 21.31 -24.64
C GLU A 46 20.88 21.79 -23.64
N ALA A 47 20.86 23.08 -23.31
CA ALA A 47 19.83 23.65 -22.45
C ALA A 47 18.43 23.52 -23.10
N HIS A 48 18.35 23.73 -24.42
CA HIS A 48 17.12 23.47 -25.18
C HIS A 48 16.75 21.98 -25.23
N ARG A 49 17.72 21.06 -25.30
CA ARG A 49 17.45 19.61 -25.23
C ARG A 49 16.91 19.21 -23.86
N LEU A 50 17.53 19.70 -22.78
CA LEU A 50 17.08 19.49 -21.41
C LEU A 50 15.67 20.05 -21.19
N TRP A 51 15.41 21.26 -21.70
CA TRP A 51 14.08 21.87 -21.66
C TRP A 51 13.03 20.99 -22.34
N ARG A 52 13.33 20.45 -23.53
CA ARG A 52 12.40 19.52 -24.20
C ARG A 52 12.18 18.24 -23.40
N ALA A 53 13.24 17.64 -22.86
CA ALA A 53 13.10 16.41 -22.08
C ALA A 53 12.24 16.61 -20.83
N ALA A 54 12.38 17.75 -20.14
CA ALA A 54 11.64 18.04 -18.92
C ALA A 54 10.20 18.52 -19.17
N PHE A 55 9.96 19.32 -20.23
CA PHE A 55 8.71 20.05 -20.40
C PHE A 55 7.96 19.77 -21.71
N ALA A 56 8.60 19.15 -22.72
CA ALA A 56 7.94 18.84 -24.00
C ALA A 56 7.12 17.54 -23.96
N LEU A 57 7.03 16.86 -22.81
CA LEU A 57 5.96 15.90 -22.56
C LEU A 57 4.65 16.68 -22.49
N SER A 58 4.00 16.84 -23.65
CA SER A 58 2.64 17.36 -23.70
C SER A 58 1.77 16.45 -22.84
N PRO A 59 0.87 16.99 -21.98
CA PRO A 59 -0.10 16.15 -21.30
C PRO A 59 -0.80 15.30 -22.36
N ALA A 60 -0.82 13.98 -22.16
CA ALA A 60 -1.63 13.10 -22.98
C ALA A 60 -3.08 13.57 -22.84
N ARG A 61 -3.53 14.38 -23.81
CA ARG A 61 -4.93 14.78 -23.88
C ARG A 61 -5.67 13.54 -24.33
N HIS A 62 -6.21 12.79 -23.36
CA HIS A 62 -7.05 11.65 -23.64
C HIS A 62 -8.23 12.14 -24.47
N LEU A 63 -8.22 11.78 -25.74
CA LEU A 63 -9.28 12.07 -26.68
C LEU A 63 -10.44 11.12 -26.33
N ALA A 64 -11.40 11.61 -25.53
CA ALA A 64 -12.60 10.87 -25.18
C ALA A 64 -13.61 10.95 -26.34
N LEU A 65 -13.39 10.15 -27.38
CA LEU A 65 -14.40 9.92 -28.40
C LEU A 65 -15.29 8.75 -27.97
N ALA A 66 -16.61 8.94 -28.05
CA ALA A 66 -17.54 7.82 -27.99
C ALA A 66 -17.45 7.08 -29.34
N ILE A 67 -16.62 6.06 -29.39
CA ILE A 67 -16.47 5.20 -30.56
C ILE A 67 -17.47 4.05 -30.38
N THR A 68 -18.22 3.72 -31.44
CA THR A 68 -19.07 2.52 -31.46
C THR A 68 -18.18 1.29 -31.31
N ASP A 69 -18.54 0.37 -30.42
CA ASP A 69 -17.77 -0.83 -30.10
C ASP A 69 -17.89 -1.87 -31.24
N GLU A 70 -17.42 -1.51 -32.42
CA GLU A 70 -17.25 -2.42 -33.53
C GLU A 70 -16.15 -3.40 -33.15
N LYS A 71 -16.50 -4.69 -33.06
CA LYS A 71 -15.57 -5.76 -32.69
C LYS A 71 -14.53 -5.97 -33.79
N ILE A 72 -13.46 -5.19 -33.74
CA ILE A 72 -12.26 -5.41 -34.56
C ILE A 72 -11.47 -6.56 -33.92
N GLY A 73 -11.17 -7.59 -34.72
CA GLY A 73 -10.33 -8.70 -34.26
C GLY A 73 -8.94 -8.23 -33.83
N ALA A 74 -8.37 -8.85 -32.79
CA ALA A 74 -7.08 -8.44 -32.22
C ALA A 74 -5.89 -8.52 -33.21
N ASN A 75 -6.01 -9.30 -34.29
CA ASN A 75 -4.99 -9.45 -35.32
C ASN A 75 -5.20 -8.56 -36.56
N THR A 76 -6.19 -7.65 -36.53
CA THR A 76 -6.41 -6.73 -37.64
C THR A 76 -5.27 -5.73 -37.70
N SER A 77 -4.56 -5.72 -38.83
CA SER A 77 -3.54 -4.72 -39.14
C SER A 77 -4.14 -3.31 -39.06
N TRP A 78 -3.41 -2.37 -38.44
CA TRP A 78 -3.88 -0.99 -38.27
C TRP A 78 -4.26 -0.32 -39.60
N ARG A 79 -3.54 -0.64 -40.70
CA ARG A 79 -3.85 -0.09 -42.02
C ARG A 79 -5.25 -0.51 -42.52
N ASP A 80 -5.70 -1.68 -42.10
CA ASP A 80 -6.91 -2.33 -42.59
C ASP A 80 -8.08 -2.19 -41.60
N ALA A 81 -7.83 -1.58 -40.43
CA ALA A 81 -8.86 -1.26 -39.45
C ALA A 81 -9.68 -0.03 -39.88
N PRO A 82 -10.99 0.03 -39.55
CA PRO A 82 -11.80 1.20 -39.85
C PRO A 82 -11.24 2.46 -39.18
N GLY A 83 -11.10 3.53 -39.96
CA GLY A 83 -10.58 4.80 -39.46
C GLY A 83 -11.59 5.51 -38.55
N ILE A 84 -11.11 6.07 -37.45
CA ILE A 84 -11.93 6.90 -36.55
C ILE A 84 -11.95 8.34 -37.10
N SER A 85 -13.13 8.88 -37.38
CA SER A 85 -13.27 10.26 -37.82
C SER A 85 -13.02 11.22 -36.66
N VAL A 86 -11.92 11.96 -36.71
CA VAL A 86 -11.59 13.02 -35.75
C VAL A 86 -11.91 14.37 -36.39
N LEU A 87 -12.82 15.14 -35.80
CA LEU A 87 -13.17 16.45 -36.34
C LEU A 87 -11.95 17.41 -36.30
N PRO A 88 -11.58 18.07 -37.43
CA PRO A 88 -10.37 18.90 -37.52
C PRO A 88 -10.38 20.19 -36.68
N LYS A 89 -11.53 20.59 -36.12
CA LYS A 89 -11.72 21.89 -35.43
C LYS A 89 -10.97 22.05 -34.10
N LEU A 90 -10.04 21.15 -33.76
CA LEU A 90 -9.19 21.31 -32.58
C LEU A 90 -7.97 22.22 -32.80
N ARG A 91 -7.54 22.48 -34.05
CA ARG A 91 -6.33 23.29 -34.34
C ARG A 91 -6.59 24.76 -34.65
N GLU A 92 -7.71 25.11 -35.27
CA GLU A 92 -7.95 26.50 -35.73
C GLU A 92 -8.69 27.39 -34.72
N GLN A 93 -9.61 26.85 -33.91
CA GLN A 93 -10.47 27.68 -33.05
C GLN A 93 -10.45 27.33 -31.57
N GLY A 94 -9.67 26.32 -31.15
CA GLY A 94 -9.55 25.98 -29.72
C GLY A 94 -10.91 25.91 -29.03
N VAL A 95 -11.94 25.35 -29.68
CA VAL A 95 -13.25 25.19 -29.05
C VAL A 95 -13.06 24.10 -28.00
N LEU A 96 -12.78 24.52 -26.76
CA LEU A 96 -13.01 23.66 -25.63
C LEU A 96 -14.47 23.22 -25.74
N PRO A 97 -14.78 21.91 -25.70
CA PRO A 97 -16.17 21.50 -25.52
C PRO A 97 -16.68 22.27 -24.31
N THR A 98 -17.79 22.99 -24.47
CA THR A 98 -18.49 23.62 -23.35
C THR A 98 -18.56 22.56 -22.27
N ARG A 99 -18.02 22.86 -21.09
CA ARG A 99 -18.04 21.92 -19.96
C ARG A 99 -19.47 21.39 -19.86
N GLY A 100 -19.65 20.12 -20.20
CA GLY A 100 -20.89 19.43 -19.91
C GLY A 100 -21.15 19.57 -18.41
N ALA A 101 -22.42 19.52 -18.00
CA ALA A 101 -22.74 19.47 -16.58
C ALA A 101 -21.84 18.41 -15.91
N PRO A 102 -21.22 18.73 -14.76
CA PRO A 102 -20.40 17.76 -14.05
C PRO A 102 -21.18 16.45 -13.94
N PRO A 103 -20.53 15.29 -14.20
CA PRO A 103 -21.23 14.02 -14.15
C PRO A 103 -21.94 13.93 -12.80
N LYS A 104 -23.23 13.58 -12.82
CA LYS A 104 -23.99 13.41 -11.58
C LYS A 104 -23.20 12.46 -10.70
N ILE A 105 -22.90 12.91 -9.48
CA ILE A 105 -22.19 12.09 -8.48
C ILE A 105 -22.98 10.79 -8.36
N LEU A 106 -22.37 9.69 -8.80
CA LEU A 106 -23.00 8.39 -8.71
C LEU A 106 -23.18 8.06 -7.23
N ASP A 107 -24.39 7.68 -6.84
CA ASP A 107 -24.61 7.22 -5.47
C ASP A 107 -23.89 5.88 -5.26
N ARG A 108 -22.76 5.94 -4.56
CA ARG A 108 -21.96 4.78 -4.17
C ARG A 108 -22.30 4.26 -2.78
N SER A 109 -23.45 4.63 -2.22
CA SER A 109 -23.91 4.17 -0.90
C SER A 109 -23.85 2.64 -0.77
N LYS A 110 -24.32 1.91 -1.78
CA LYS A 110 -24.29 0.44 -1.82
C LYS A 110 -22.87 -0.12 -1.87
N GLU A 111 -22.01 0.40 -2.75
CA GLU A 111 -20.60 -0.03 -2.85
C GLU A 111 -19.84 0.25 -1.55
N ARG A 112 -20.08 1.40 -0.93
CA ARG A 112 -19.51 1.77 0.37
C ARG A 112 -19.99 0.86 1.50
N ALA A 113 -21.27 0.49 1.51
CA ALA A 113 -21.83 -0.43 2.50
C ALA A 113 -21.18 -1.81 2.40
N VAL A 114 -21.04 -2.36 1.20
CA VAL A 114 -20.36 -3.65 0.96
C VAL A 114 -18.90 -3.60 1.39
N LEU A 115 -18.19 -2.51 1.08
CA LEU A 115 -16.79 -2.35 1.51
C LEU A 115 -16.69 -2.22 3.03
N ALA A 116 -17.59 -1.47 3.67
CA ALA A 116 -17.62 -1.31 5.12
C ALA A 116 -17.88 -2.65 5.84
N GLU A 117 -18.80 -3.47 5.31
CA GLU A 117 -19.06 -4.80 5.84
C GLU A 117 -17.84 -5.71 5.72
N ARG A 118 -17.15 -5.70 4.58
CA ARG A 118 -15.91 -6.48 4.41
C ARG A 118 -14.82 -6.05 5.39
N VAL A 119 -14.60 -4.74 5.55
CA VAL A 119 -13.63 -4.20 6.52
C VAL A 119 -14.02 -4.57 7.96
N ALA A 120 -15.31 -4.58 8.29
CA ALA A 120 -15.79 -5.00 9.60
C ALA A 120 -15.52 -6.49 9.85
N GLN A 121 -15.75 -7.35 8.83
CA GLN A 121 -15.44 -8.78 8.93
C GLN A 121 -13.93 -9.04 9.09
N GLU A 122 -13.09 -8.37 8.29
CA GLU A 122 -11.63 -8.49 8.37
C GLU A 122 -11.09 -8.00 9.73
N SER A 123 -11.64 -6.92 10.26
CA SER A 123 -11.25 -6.40 11.58
C SER A 123 -11.68 -7.34 12.71
N ALA A 124 -12.89 -7.89 12.66
CA ALA A 124 -13.37 -8.87 13.63
C ALA A 124 -12.52 -10.15 13.62
N GLN A 125 -12.13 -10.61 12.43
CA GLN A 125 -11.24 -11.76 12.26
C GLN A 125 -9.85 -11.50 12.85
N THR A 126 -9.26 -10.34 12.54
CA THR A 126 -7.95 -9.94 13.09
C THR A 126 -8.00 -9.85 14.62
N GLU A 127 -9.08 -9.29 15.15
CA GLU A 127 -9.30 -9.15 16.58
C GLU A 127 -9.48 -10.50 17.28
N ALA A 128 -10.21 -11.43 16.68
CA ALA A 128 -10.35 -12.80 17.17
C ALA A 128 -9.01 -13.55 17.20
N ALA A 129 -8.19 -13.41 16.16
CA ALA A 129 -6.84 -13.99 16.11
C ALA A 129 -5.92 -13.43 17.21
N ARG A 130 -5.95 -12.10 17.41
CA ARG A 130 -5.20 -11.44 18.49
C ARG A 130 -5.65 -11.94 19.87
N ALA A 131 -6.96 -12.02 20.09
CA ALA A 131 -7.53 -12.50 21.35
C ALA A 131 -7.18 -13.97 21.61
N PHE A 132 -7.20 -14.82 20.58
CA PHE A 132 -6.80 -16.22 20.68
C PHE A 132 -5.34 -16.35 21.14
N LEU A 133 -4.41 -15.69 20.44
CA LEU A 133 -2.97 -15.76 20.76
C LEU A 133 -2.67 -15.21 22.16
N ALA A 134 -3.31 -14.10 22.56
CA ALA A 134 -3.10 -13.51 23.87
C ALA A 134 -3.71 -14.34 25.02
N ARG A 135 -4.77 -15.13 24.76
CA ARG A 135 -5.43 -15.97 25.76
C ARG A 135 -4.60 -17.20 26.13
N THR A 136 -3.76 -17.71 25.22
CA THR A 136 -2.99 -18.95 25.40
C THR A 136 -2.02 -18.87 26.58
N GLY A 137 -1.59 -17.67 26.99
CA GLY A 137 -0.65 -17.48 28.10
C GLY A 137 0.76 -17.96 27.76
N GLU A 138 1.56 -18.25 28.78
CA GLU A 138 2.89 -18.83 28.59
C GLU A 138 2.75 -20.33 28.32
N THR A 139 3.22 -20.78 27.16
CA THR A 139 3.16 -22.19 26.74
C THR A 139 4.38 -22.57 25.91
N ARG A 140 4.54 -23.85 25.58
CA ARG A 140 5.53 -24.29 24.58
C ARG A 140 4.96 -24.10 23.18
N LEU A 141 5.82 -23.80 22.21
CA LEU A 141 5.42 -23.70 20.81
C LEU A 141 4.81 -25.04 20.34
N SER A 142 5.37 -26.17 20.76
CA SER A 142 4.81 -27.50 20.51
C SER A 142 3.40 -27.74 21.09
N GLN A 143 2.96 -26.93 22.06
CA GLN A 143 1.67 -27.07 22.75
C GLN A 143 0.63 -26.02 22.33
N LEU A 144 0.96 -25.14 21.38
CA LEU A 144 0.04 -24.11 20.89
C LEU A 144 -1.17 -24.69 20.15
N GLY A 145 -1.06 -25.93 19.65
CA GLY A 145 -2.14 -26.66 18.98
C GLY A 145 -2.35 -26.23 17.53
N ARG A 146 -3.56 -26.44 17.01
CA ARG A 146 -3.92 -26.11 15.62
C ARG A 146 -4.27 -24.63 15.49
N LEU A 147 -3.68 -23.97 14.49
CA LEU A 147 -3.99 -22.57 14.14
C LEU A 147 -4.74 -22.49 12.80
N ASP A 148 -5.78 -21.65 12.75
CA ASP A 148 -6.40 -21.27 11.47
C ASP A 148 -5.46 -20.39 10.63
N ALA A 149 -5.77 -20.22 9.34
CA ALA A 149 -4.89 -19.51 8.41
C ALA A 149 -4.61 -18.04 8.78
N GLN A 150 -5.54 -17.33 9.43
CA GLN A 150 -5.35 -15.93 9.81
C GLN A 150 -4.54 -15.81 11.09
N THR A 151 -4.87 -16.61 12.11
CA THR A 151 -4.13 -16.68 13.36
C THR A 151 -2.69 -17.11 13.12
N PHE A 152 -2.47 -18.08 12.22
CA PHE A 152 -1.12 -18.51 11.84
C PHE A 152 -0.33 -17.40 11.14
N ARG A 153 -0.93 -16.65 10.20
CA ARG A 153 -0.25 -15.51 9.55
C ARG A 153 0.16 -14.43 10.56
N LEU A 154 -0.72 -14.09 11.50
CA LEU A 154 -0.40 -13.14 12.57
C LEU A 154 0.75 -13.67 13.45
N PHE A 155 0.69 -14.95 13.82
CA PHE A 155 1.75 -15.61 14.59
C PHE A 155 3.11 -15.57 13.87
N LEU A 156 3.15 -15.82 12.55
CA LEU A 156 4.40 -15.74 11.78
C LEU A 156 4.99 -14.33 11.75
N THR A 157 4.15 -13.29 11.68
CA THR A 157 4.62 -11.90 11.78
C THR A 157 5.27 -11.64 13.14
N LEU A 158 4.63 -12.06 14.24
CA LEU A 158 5.18 -11.91 15.60
C LEU A 158 6.50 -12.66 15.76
N LEU A 159 6.52 -13.92 15.32
CA LEU A 159 7.70 -14.78 15.38
C LEU A 159 8.85 -14.18 14.57
N GLY A 160 8.56 -13.70 13.36
CA GLY A 160 9.54 -13.06 12.48
C GLY A 160 10.14 -11.79 13.09
N GLU A 161 9.32 -10.93 13.67
CA GLU A 161 9.80 -9.71 14.34
C GLU A 161 10.69 -10.02 15.56
N ALA A 162 10.32 -11.03 16.36
CA ALA A 162 11.10 -11.44 17.51
C ALA A 162 12.44 -12.08 17.11
N LEU A 163 12.43 -13.01 16.15
CA LEU A 163 13.65 -13.64 15.64
C LEU A 163 14.57 -12.65 14.93
N ALA A 164 14.03 -11.67 14.21
CA ALA A 164 14.83 -10.61 13.58
C ALA A 164 15.51 -9.69 14.62
N ALA A 165 14.93 -9.55 15.82
CA ALA A 165 15.52 -8.79 16.92
C ALA A 165 16.49 -9.62 17.77
N GLN A 166 16.54 -10.94 17.58
CA GLN A 166 17.37 -11.86 18.35
C GLN A 166 18.81 -11.84 17.80
N THR A 167 19.79 -11.55 18.66
CA THR A 167 21.21 -11.50 18.25
C THR A 167 21.85 -12.89 18.21
N ASN A 168 21.47 -13.78 19.13
CA ASN A 168 21.97 -15.15 19.23
C ASN A 168 20.79 -16.13 19.39
N PRO A 169 20.73 -17.24 18.65
CA PRO A 169 19.67 -18.25 18.74
C PRO A 169 19.37 -18.79 20.14
N ASP A 170 20.33 -18.71 21.07
CA ASP A 170 20.18 -19.21 22.45
C ASP A 170 19.71 -18.13 23.46
N ASP A 171 19.63 -16.87 23.03
CA ASP A 171 19.18 -15.78 23.91
C ASP A 171 17.65 -15.67 23.92
N ALA A 172 17.08 -15.34 25.08
CA ALA A 172 15.68 -14.95 25.14
C ALA A 172 15.47 -13.59 24.45
N VAL A 173 14.35 -13.43 23.74
CA VAL A 173 13.99 -12.17 23.09
C VAL A 173 12.55 -11.80 23.43
N GLU A 174 12.33 -10.51 23.68
CA GLU A 174 11.00 -9.94 23.83
C GLU A 174 10.84 -8.77 22.88
N LYS A 175 9.73 -8.78 22.14
CA LYS A 175 9.43 -7.74 21.16
C LYS A 175 7.96 -7.36 21.18
N GLN A 176 7.70 -6.07 21.03
CA GLN A 176 6.37 -5.54 20.79
C GLN A 176 6.15 -5.38 19.28
N THR A 177 4.93 -5.66 18.82
CA THR A 177 4.56 -5.46 17.41
C THR A 177 4.74 -4.02 16.97
N GLY A 178 5.02 -3.81 15.68
CA GLY A 178 5.11 -2.48 15.10
C GLY A 178 3.85 -1.62 15.27
N ASP A 179 2.67 -2.25 15.40
CA ASP A 179 1.39 -1.58 15.67
C ASP A 179 1.11 -1.34 17.17
N GLY A 180 2.00 -1.82 18.05
CA GLY A 180 1.91 -1.66 19.49
C GLY A 180 0.84 -2.52 20.18
N THR A 181 0.10 -3.37 19.47
CA THR A 181 -1.06 -4.09 20.02
C THR A 181 -0.73 -5.37 20.77
N LEU A 182 0.40 -6.02 20.44
CA LEU A 182 0.83 -7.28 21.04
C LEU A 182 2.31 -7.21 21.45
N SER A 183 2.69 -8.00 22.45
CA SER A 183 4.08 -8.37 22.69
C SER A 183 4.25 -9.88 22.65
N ILE A 184 5.40 -10.32 22.17
CA ILE A 184 5.83 -11.71 22.15
C ILE A 184 7.16 -11.83 22.88
N ARG A 185 7.23 -12.79 23.81
CA ARG A 185 8.47 -13.23 24.45
C ARG A 185 8.76 -14.66 24.01
N LEU A 186 9.98 -14.88 23.54
CA LEU A 186 10.50 -16.18 23.12
C LEU A 186 11.69 -16.55 24.00
N ILE A 187 11.65 -17.75 24.54
CA ILE A 187 12.78 -18.35 25.27
C ILE A 187 13.11 -19.67 24.57
N PRO A 188 14.30 -19.80 23.94
CA PRO A 188 14.68 -21.03 23.26
C PRO A 188 14.80 -22.19 24.26
N LEU A 189 14.33 -23.37 23.85
CA LEU A 189 14.58 -24.63 24.58
C LEU A 189 15.88 -25.26 24.06
N GLU A 190 16.11 -26.55 24.33
CA GLU A 190 17.33 -27.24 23.88
C GLU A 190 17.51 -27.15 22.34
N PRO A 191 18.75 -27.12 21.82
CA PRO A 191 18.99 -26.96 20.37
C PRO A 191 18.38 -28.06 19.49
N ASP A 192 18.23 -29.27 20.03
CA ASP A 192 17.62 -30.44 19.40
C ASP A 192 16.11 -30.55 19.65
N SER A 193 15.54 -29.65 20.46
CA SER A 193 14.09 -29.58 20.66
C SER A 193 13.37 -29.27 19.36
N ARG A 194 12.16 -29.82 19.19
CA ARG A 194 11.36 -29.62 17.97
C ARG A 194 9.91 -29.34 18.30
N ALA A 195 9.40 -28.24 17.77
CA ALA A 195 7.98 -27.92 17.74
C ALA A 195 7.39 -28.20 16.36
N GLN A 196 6.14 -28.64 16.33
CA GLN A 196 5.36 -28.82 15.12
C GLN A 196 3.95 -28.28 15.35
N LEU A 197 3.52 -27.39 14.46
CA LEU A 197 2.18 -26.81 14.44
C LEU A 197 1.44 -27.29 13.21
N ASP A 198 0.24 -27.81 13.42
CA ASP A 198 -0.68 -28.11 12.34
C ASP A 198 -1.47 -26.84 11.97
N THR A 199 -1.48 -26.52 10.69
CA THR A 199 -2.20 -25.37 10.14
C THR A 199 -3.06 -25.81 8.97
N GLU A 200 -4.04 -25.01 8.59
CA GLU A 200 -4.82 -25.26 7.36
C GLU A 200 -3.97 -25.22 6.09
N LEU A 201 -2.76 -24.65 6.15
CA LEU A 201 -1.81 -24.53 5.05
C LEU A 201 -0.75 -25.64 5.03
N GLY A 202 -0.79 -26.57 6.00
CA GLY A 202 0.20 -27.63 6.18
C GLY A 202 0.87 -27.60 7.56
N GLN A 203 2.05 -28.22 7.66
CA GLN A 203 2.82 -28.27 8.91
C GLN A 203 3.94 -27.25 8.96
N PHE A 204 4.02 -26.53 10.07
CA PHE A 204 5.13 -25.66 10.42
C PHE A 204 5.98 -26.32 11.50
N SER A 205 7.30 -26.45 11.30
CA SER A 205 8.18 -27.07 12.28
C SER A 205 9.51 -26.33 12.43
N GLY A 206 10.07 -26.37 13.63
CA GLY A 206 11.34 -25.71 13.97
C GLY A 206 11.77 -26.03 15.39
N ARG A 207 12.80 -25.35 15.91
CA ARG A 207 13.23 -25.48 17.31
C ARG A 207 12.09 -25.11 18.26
N ASP A 208 11.94 -25.84 19.36
CA ASP A 208 10.89 -25.52 20.34
C ASP A 208 11.30 -24.31 21.19
N HIS A 209 10.29 -23.52 21.57
CA HIS A 209 10.45 -22.30 22.35
C HIS A 209 9.35 -22.23 23.39
N ARG A 210 9.67 -21.69 24.57
CA ARG A 210 8.65 -21.14 25.46
C ARG A 210 8.21 -19.80 24.90
N ILE A 211 6.90 -19.66 24.68
CA ILE A 211 6.29 -18.50 24.06
C ILE A 211 5.26 -17.89 25.01
N LEU A 212 5.28 -16.57 25.11
CA LEU A 212 4.29 -15.81 25.85
C LEU A 212 3.86 -14.63 24.97
N ILE A 213 2.59 -14.63 24.57
CA ILE A 213 2.00 -13.55 23.79
C ILE A 213 1.05 -12.78 24.71
N LYS A 214 1.23 -11.47 24.81
CA LYS A 214 0.39 -10.59 25.63
C LYS A 214 -0.23 -9.50 24.78
N ARG A 215 -1.45 -9.13 25.16
CA ARG A 215 -2.06 -7.91 24.63
C ARG A 215 -1.47 -6.71 25.35
N MET A 216 -1.04 -5.73 24.58
CA MET A 216 -0.60 -4.45 25.09
C MET A 216 -1.80 -3.51 25.09
N VAL A 217 -2.07 -2.89 26.24
CA VAL A 217 -3.08 -1.83 26.34
C VAL A 217 -2.38 -0.54 25.93
N GLY A 218 -2.70 -0.04 24.74
CA GLY A 218 -2.35 1.30 24.27
C GLY A 218 -3.55 2.22 24.37
#